data_AF-A0A5K0YFQ9-F1
#
_entry.id   AF-A0A5K0YFQ9-F1
#
_cell.length_a   1.000
_cell.length_b   1.000
_cell.length_c   1.000
_cell.angle_alpha   90.00
_cell.angle_beta   90.00
_cell.angle_gamma   90.00
#
_symmetry.space_group_name_H-M   'P 1'
#
loop_
_entity.id
_entity.type
_entity.pdbx_description
1 polymer ?
#
loop_
_entity_poly.entity_id
_entity_poly.type
_entity_poly.pdbx_seq_one_letter_code
_entity_poly.pdbx_strand_id
1 'polypeptide(L)' 'NALLAFKASIFDDPLSRLANWNSLDEDPCDWSGVVCWPDHGNVISL' A
#
# COMPACT_ATOMS: atom_id res chain seq x y z
N ASN A 1 8.03 5.60 -4.30
CA ASN A 1 7.45 4.78 -3.22
C ASN A 1 7.50 3.32 -3.66
N ALA A 2 8.10 2.42 -2.86
CA ALA A 2 8.23 0.99 -3.18
C ALA A 2 6.88 0.28 -3.32
N LEU A 3 5.88 0.65 -2.52
CA LEU A 3 4.54 0.08 -2.57
C LEU A 3 3.82 0.44 -3.89
N LEU A 4 3.97 1.67 -4.39
CA LEU A 4 3.40 2.05 -5.68
C LEU A 4 4.09 1.36 -6.85
N ALA A 5 5.41 1.08 -6.74
CA ALA A 5 6.10 0.24 -7.72
C ALA A 5 5.60 -1.21 -7.69
N PHE A 6 5.34 -1.75 -6.49
CA PHE A 6 4.69 -3.06 -6.33
C PHE A 6 3.30 -3.08 -6.96
N LYS A 7 2.43 -2.10 -6.66
CA LYS A 7 1.11 -1.94 -7.32
C LYS A 7 1.23 -1.92 -8.85
N ALA A 8 2.18 -1.15 -9.39
CA ALA A 8 2.38 -1.05 -10.85
C ALA A 8 2.89 -2.36 -11.48
N SER A 9 3.51 -3.24 -10.70
CA SER A 9 3.94 -4.56 -11.16
C SER A 9 2.82 -5.61 -11.18
N ILE A 10 1.70 -5.33 -10.52
CA ILE A 10 0.51 -6.20 -10.54
C ILE A 10 -0.36 -5.81 -11.72
N PHE A 11 -0.41 -6.68 -12.73
CA PHE A 11 -1.12 -6.43 -13.99
C PHE A 11 -2.64 -6.64 -13.85
N ASP A 12 -3.06 -7.59 -13.01
CA ASP A 12 -4.47 -7.91 -12.80
C ASP A 12 -4.79 -7.89 -11.30
N ASP A 13 -5.69 -6.99 -10.91
CA ASP A 13 -6.24 -6.87 -9.56
C ASP A 13 -7.77 -6.98 -9.64
N PRO A 14 -8.30 -8.18 -9.95
CA PRO A 14 -9.73 -8.36 -10.25
C PRO A 14 -10.61 -8.09 -9.02
N LEU A 15 -10.02 -8.14 -7.82
CA LEU A 15 -10.69 -7.85 -6.56
C LEU A 15 -10.45 -6.42 -6.06
N SER A 16 -9.69 -5.62 -6.82
CA SER A 16 -9.38 -4.23 -6.50
C SER A 16 -8.78 -4.07 -5.08
N ARG A 17 -7.95 -5.04 -4.65
CA ARG A 17 -7.32 -5.05 -3.31
C ARG A 17 -6.38 -3.86 -3.11
N LEU A 18 -5.82 -3.34 -4.18
CA LEU A 18 -4.86 -2.23 -4.15
C LEU A 18 -5.49 -0.90 -4.57
N ALA A 19 -6.83 -0.82 -4.62
CA ALA A 19 -7.54 0.34 -5.16
C ALA A 19 -7.16 1.66 -4.46
N ASN A 20 -7.08 1.66 -3.13
CA ASN A 20 -6.76 2.87 -2.36
C ASN A 20 -5.28 3.21 -2.29
N TRP A 21 -4.38 2.38 -2.85
CA TRP A 21 -2.96 2.70 -2.90
C TRP A 21 -2.72 3.81 -3.93
N ASN A 22 -2.34 5.00 -3.50
CA ASN A 22 -2.21 6.15 -4.39
C ASN A 22 -1.09 7.11 -3.93
N SER A 23 -0.54 7.91 -4.83
CA SER A 23 0.55 8.84 -4.48
C SER A 23 0.09 10.15 -3.83
N LEU A 24 -1.23 10.36 -3.69
CA LEU A 24 -1.80 11.55 -3.07
C LEU A 24 -1.98 11.35 -1.56
N ASP A 25 -2.17 10.11 -1.11
CA ASP A 25 -2.08 9.75 0.30
C ASP A 25 -0.64 9.71 0.76
N GLU A 26 -0.32 10.56 1.75
CA GLU A 26 0.99 10.61 2.38
C GLU A 26 1.26 9.40 3.28
N ASP A 27 0.22 8.75 3.80
CA ASP A 27 0.35 7.63 4.75
C ASP A 27 -0.05 6.28 4.12
N PRO A 28 0.93 5.41 3.80
CA PRO A 28 0.65 4.06 3.34
C PRO A 28 -0.01 3.16 4.40
N CYS A 29 0.01 3.52 5.68
CA CYS A 29 -0.58 2.72 6.76
C CYS A 29 -2.11 2.67 6.69
N ASP A 30 -2.74 3.63 6.00
CA ASP A 30 -4.18 3.65 5.74
C ASP A 30 -4.57 2.80 4.52
N TRP A 31 -3.59 2.19 3.83
CA TRP A 31 -3.85 1.42 2.63
C TRP A 31 -4.33 0.00 2.93
N SER A 32 -5.19 -0.52 2.06
CA SER A 32 -5.72 -1.87 2.21
C SER A 32 -4.60 -2.90 2.21
N GLY A 33 -4.55 -3.74 3.25
CA GLY A 33 -3.57 -4.81 3.40
C GLY A 33 -2.21 -4.38 3.96
N VAL A 34 -1.93 -3.07 4.04
CA VAL A 34 -0.67 -2.59 4.62
C VAL A 34 -0.75 -2.65 6.14
N VAL A 35 0.30 -3.20 6.75
CA VAL A 35 0.47 -3.21 8.21
C VAL A 35 1.69 -2.39 8.56
N CYS A 36 1.51 -1.42 9.45
CA CYS A 36 2.57 -0.57 9.96
C CYS A 36 2.92 -0.89 11.41
N TRP A 37 4.15 -0.55 11.77
CA TRP A 37 4.58 -0.54 13.17
C TRP A 37 3.85 0.60 13.92
N PRO A 38 3.22 0.32 15.08
CA PRO A 38 2.32 1.26 15.76
C PRO A 38 2.91 2.65 16.06
N ASP A 39 4.21 2.71 16.38
CA ASP A 39 4.84 3.93 16.91
C ASP A 39 5.70 4.70 15.90
N HIS A 40 5.96 4.12 14.72
CA HIS A 40 6.97 4.67 13.80
C HIS A 40 6.48 4.83 12.35
N GLY A 41 5.25 4.40 12.01
CA GLY A 41 4.71 4.51 10.64
C GLY A 41 5.46 3.67 9.60
N ASN A 42 6.41 2.82 10.03
CA ASN A 42 7.16 1.95 9.14
C ASN A 42 6.27 0.79 8.70
N VAL A 43 6.19 0.54 7.40
CA VAL A 43 5.51 -0.62 6.84
C VAL A 43 6.29 -1.89 7.18
N ILE A 44 5.62 -2.88 7.79
CA ILE A 44 6.23 -4.14 8.24
C ILE A 44 5.64 -5.38 7.58
N SER A 45 4.47 -5.26 6.96
CA SER A 45 3.83 -6.34 6.19
C SER A 45 2.86 -5.78 5.15
N LEU A 46 2.64 -6.54 4.08
CA LEU A 46 1.62 -6.33 3.05
C LEU A 46 1.10 -7.68 2.54
#